data_AF-U5LDK0-F1
#
_entry.id   AF-U5LDK0-F1
#
_cell.length_a   1.000
_cell.length_b   1.000
_cell.length_c   1.000
_cell.angle_alpha   90.00
_cell.angle_beta   90.00
_cell.angle_gamma   90.00
#
_symmetry.space_group_name_H-M   'P 1'
#
loop_
_entity.id
_entity.type
_entity.pdbx_description
1 polymer ?
#
loop_
_entity_poly.entity_id
_entity_poly.type
_entity_poly.pdbx_seq_one_letter_code
_entity_poly.pdbx_strand_id
1 'polypeptide(L)'
;MFYIKLVMVVLFFLWIFAAVRKEYRKSPDEDKGEFWRDALGGGAGLMSAGLLLNFVNFLFFDEGLRNLSFCLVLAGMVNASIYIWKESRKRSFMLLGMAAAGAAIYYWYYF
;
A
#
# COMPACT_ATOMS: atom_id res chain seq x y z
N MET A 1 -7.36 -6.43 -23.89
CA MET A 1 -6.90 -5.35 -22.98
C MET A 1 -7.38 -5.55 -21.53
N PHE A 2 -8.66 -5.86 -21.29
CA PHE A 2 -9.21 -6.19 -19.96
C PHE A 2 -8.53 -7.39 -19.28
N TYR A 3 -8.41 -8.54 -19.97
CA TYR A 3 -7.77 -9.75 -19.44
C TYR A 3 -6.30 -9.55 -19.03
N ILE A 4 -5.51 -8.82 -19.81
CA ILE A 4 -4.10 -8.53 -19.49
C ILE A 4 -3.99 -7.73 -18.18
N LYS A 5 -4.87 -6.75 -18.01
CA LYS A 5 -4.91 -5.93 -16.80
C LYS A 5 -5.39 -6.74 -15.58
N LEU A 6 -6.37 -7.63 -15.74
CA LEU A 6 -6.79 -8.56 -14.69
C LEU A 6 -5.64 -9.49 -14.25
N VAL A 7 -4.91 -10.07 -15.20
CA VAL A 7 -3.75 -10.94 -14.93
C VAL A 7 -2.65 -10.17 -14.18
N MET A 8 -2.34 -8.95 -14.60
CA MET A 8 -1.35 -8.09 -13.93
C MET A 8 -1.74 -7.82 -12.47
N VAL A 9 -3.02 -7.58 -12.19
CA VAL A 9 -3.47 -7.34 -10.81
C VAL A 9 -3.43 -8.62 -9.98
N VAL A 10 -3.86 -9.76 -10.53
CA VAL A 10 -3.75 -11.05 -9.83
C VAL A 10 -2.28 -11.37 -9.48
N LEU A 11 -1.36 -11.15 -10.42
CA LEU A 11 0.07 -11.33 -10.19
C LEU A 11 0.59 -10.37 -9.11
N PHE A 12 0.11 -9.13 -9.09
CA PHE A 12 0.48 -8.14 -8.07
C PHE A 12 -0.01 -8.54 -6.67
N PHE A 13 -1.25 -9.04 -6.54
CA PHE A 13 -1.75 -9.58 -5.27
C PHE A 13 -0.99 -10.81 -4.80
N LEU A 14 -0.68 -11.73 -5.71
CA LEU A 14 0.16 -12.90 -5.39
C LEU A 14 1.55 -12.47 -4.93
N TRP A 15 2.12 -11.43 -5.52
CA TRP A 15 3.40 -10.87 -5.11
C TRP A 15 3.35 -10.23 -3.73
N ILE A 16 2.33 -9.40 -3.44
CA ILE A 16 2.12 -8.83 -2.09
C ILE A 16 1.95 -9.95 -1.06
N PHE A 17 1.11 -10.94 -1.36
CA PHE A 17 0.88 -12.08 -0.47
C PHE A 17 2.18 -12.86 -0.21
N ALA A 18 2.99 -13.08 -1.25
CA ALA A 18 4.30 -13.72 -1.11
C ALA A 18 5.28 -12.89 -0.27
N ALA A 19 5.30 -11.57 -0.46
CA ALA A 19 6.14 -10.65 0.31
C ALA A 19 5.76 -10.63 1.79
N VAL A 20 4.47 -10.47 2.10
CA VAL A 20 3.95 -10.51 3.48
C VAL A 20 4.22 -11.86 4.12
N ARG A 21 3.97 -12.98 3.40
CA ARG A 21 4.25 -14.33 3.90
C ARG A 21 5.73 -14.57 4.19
N LYS A 22 6.62 -13.99 3.36
CA LYS A 22 8.07 -14.08 3.55
C LYS A 22 8.50 -13.35 4.82
N GLU A 23 7.96 -12.16 5.07
CA GLU A 23 8.27 -11.38 6.26
C GLU A 23 7.68 -12.03 7.52
N TYR A 24 6.43 -12.50 7.45
CA TYR A 24 5.76 -13.25 8.53
C TYR A 24 6.53 -14.51 8.96
N ARG A 25 7.14 -15.23 8.00
CA ARG A 25 7.96 -16.42 8.30
C ARG A 25 9.26 -16.10 9.02
N LYS A 26 9.76 -14.86 8.93
CA LYS A 26 10.99 -14.42 9.60
C LYS A 26 10.73 -13.90 11.01
N SER A 27 9.50 -13.51 11.33
CA SER A 27 9.14 -13.07 12.67
C SER A 27 9.16 -14.24 13.68
N PRO A 28 9.71 -14.05 14.89
CA PRO A 28 9.63 -15.02 15.98
C PRO A 28 8.18 -15.39 16.30
N ASP A 29 7.92 -16.62 16.75
CA ASP A 29 6.55 -17.10 17.01
C ASP A 29 5.79 -16.24 18.04
N GLU A 30 6.48 -15.63 19.01
CA GLU A 30 5.89 -14.72 20.01
C GLU A 30 5.41 -13.38 19.41
N ASP A 31 6.02 -12.92 18.30
CA ASP A 31 5.70 -11.62 17.67
C ASP A 31 4.68 -11.74 16.53
N LYS A 32 4.27 -12.95 16.15
CA LYS A 32 3.39 -13.16 15.00
C LYS A 32 1.99 -12.56 15.17
N GLY A 33 1.47 -12.54 16.39
CA GLY A 33 0.19 -11.90 16.69
C GLY A 33 0.25 -10.38 16.59
N GLU A 34 1.35 -9.79 17.06
CA GLU A 34 1.60 -8.36 16.99
C GLU A 34 1.92 -7.91 15.55
N PHE A 35 2.64 -8.74 14.79
CA PHE A 35 2.90 -8.53 13.37
C PHE A 35 1.61 -8.39 12.55
N TRP A 36 0.62 -9.26 12.76
CA TRP A 36 -0.67 -9.13 12.05
C TRP A 36 -1.43 -7.88 12.48
N ARG A 37 -1.36 -7.50 13.76
CA ARG A 37 -2.00 -6.29 14.27
C ARG A 37 -1.36 -5.03 13.69
N ASP A 38 -0.04 -4.99 13.56
CA ASP A 38 0.69 -3.88 12.96
C ASP A 38 0.59 -3.88 11.43
N ALA A 39 0.57 -5.05 10.79
CA ALA A 39 0.39 -5.17 9.35
C ALA A 39 -1.03 -4.79 8.90
N LEU A 40 -2.07 -5.13 9.67
CA LEU A 40 -3.47 -4.83 9.36
C LEU A 40 -3.93 -3.46 9.89
N GLY A 41 -3.42 -3.04 11.05
CA GLY A 41 -3.79 -1.78 11.71
C GLY A 41 -2.88 -0.59 11.36
N GLY A 42 -1.69 -0.83 10.81
CA GLY A 42 -0.71 0.19 10.49
C GLY A 42 -0.75 0.68 9.04
N GLY A 43 0.33 1.36 8.62
CA GLY A 43 0.45 1.93 7.27
C GLY A 43 0.39 0.89 6.15
N ALA A 44 0.84 -0.34 6.39
CA ALA A 44 0.74 -1.45 5.43
C ALA A 44 -0.71 -1.89 5.15
N GLY A 45 -1.58 -1.83 6.16
CA GLY A 45 -2.99 -2.18 6.04
C GLY A 45 -3.74 -1.15 5.19
N LEU A 46 -3.50 0.14 5.45
CA LEU A 46 -4.05 1.24 4.64
C LEU A 46 -3.58 1.19 3.19
N MET A 47 -2.29 0.92 2.95
CA MET A 47 -1.78 0.72 1.60
C MET A 47 -2.43 -0.47 0.90
N SER A 48 -2.61 -1.60 1.59
CA SER A 48 -3.24 -2.79 1.03
C SER A 48 -4.72 -2.56 0.70
N ALA A 49 -5.46 -1.88 1.59
CA ALA A 49 -6.86 -1.51 1.36
C ALA A 49 -7.00 -0.52 0.20
N GLY A 50 -6.10 0.47 0.10
CA GLY A 50 -6.05 1.40 -1.02
C GLY A 50 -5.80 0.68 -2.35
N LEU A 51 -4.82 -0.22 -2.40
CA LEU A 51 -4.54 -1.03 -3.59
C LEU A 51 -5.72 -1.95 -3.98
N LEU A 52 -6.43 -2.50 -3.00
CA LEU A 52 -7.65 -3.28 -3.22
C LEU A 52 -8.77 -2.43 -3.81
N LEU A 53 -9.00 -1.23 -3.26
CA LEU A 53 -9.96 -0.29 -3.82
C LEU A 53 -9.57 0.16 -5.24
N ASN A 54 -8.28 0.30 -5.53
CA ASN A 54 -7.82 0.57 -6.88
C ASN A 54 -8.17 -0.57 -7.84
N PHE A 55 -8.07 -1.81 -7.36
CA PHE A 55 -8.46 -2.99 -8.14
C PHE A 55 -9.97 -3.03 -8.39
N VAL A 56 -10.79 -2.70 -7.38
CA VAL A 56 -12.24 -2.59 -7.56
C VAL A 56 -12.55 -1.47 -8.55
N ASN A 57 -11.95 -0.28 -8.40
CA ASN A 57 -12.06 0.80 -9.37
C ASN A 57 -11.68 0.33 -10.78
N PHE A 58 -10.62 -0.48 -10.92
CA PHE A 58 -10.21 -1.01 -12.23
C PHE A 58 -11.30 -1.87 -12.91
N LEU A 59 -12.17 -2.54 -12.13
CA LEU A 59 -13.29 -3.33 -12.64
C LEU A 59 -14.52 -2.48 -12.98
N PHE A 60 -14.78 -1.42 -12.22
CA PHE A 60 -16.02 -0.64 -12.29
C PHE A 60 -15.87 0.78 -12.90
N PHE A 61 -14.64 1.23 -13.16
CA PHE A 61 -14.30 2.55 -13.71
C PHE A 61 -14.93 3.72 -12.93
N ASP A 62 -14.87 3.66 -11.60
CA ASP A 62 -15.47 4.65 -10.70
C ASP A 62 -14.43 5.64 -10.16
N GLU A 63 -14.59 6.91 -10.50
CA GLU A 63 -13.63 7.96 -10.14
C GLU A 63 -13.55 8.22 -8.62
N GLY A 64 -14.63 7.97 -7.89
CA GLY A 64 -14.66 8.08 -6.43
C GLY A 64 -13.81 6.99 -5.77
N LEU A 65 -13.92 5.76 -6.24
CA LEU A 65 -13.09 4.63 -5.78
C LEU A 65 -11.60 4.85 -6.11
N ARG A 66 -11.29 5.47 -7.26
CA ARG A 66 -9.92 5.86 -7.64
C ARG A 66 -9.31 6.84 -6.64
N ASN A 67 -10.02 7.92 -6.35
CA ASN A 67 -9.60 8.95 -5.41
C ASN A 67 -9.41 8.38 -3.99
N LEU A 68 -10.39 7.60 -3.53
CA LEU A 68 -10.35 6.97 -2.19
C LEU A 68 -9.18 5.98 -2.06
N SER A 69 -8.98 5.13 -3.07
CA SER A 69 -7.84 4.23 -3.19
C SER A 69 -6.52 4.98 -3.05
N PHE A 70 -6.36 6.06 -3.82
CA PHE A 70 -5.15 6.85 -3.85
C PHE A 70 -4.87 7.52 -2.50
N CYS A 71 -5.90 8.10 -1.87
CA CYS A 71 -5.80 8.66 -0.52
C CYS A 71 -5.39 7.61 0.53
N LEU A 72 -5.92 6.40 0.45
CA LEU A 72 -5.57 5.31 1.39
C LEU A 72 -4.12 4.83 1.22
N VAL A 73 -3.63 4.76 -0.02
CA VAL A 73 -2.21 4.43 -0.28
C VAL A 73 -1.31 5.52 0.29
N LEU A 74 -1.61 6.80 0.04
CA LEU A 74 -0.82 7.92 0.60
C LEU A 74 -0.87 7.95 2.13
N ALA A 75 -2.06 7.82 2.72
CA ALA A 75 -2.24 7.78 4.16
C ALA A 75 -1.45 6.62 4.78
N GLY A 76 -1.45 5.46 4.12
CA GLY A 76 -0.65 4.31 4.54
C GLY A 76 0.84 4.58 4.47
N MET A 77 1.34 5.19 3.39
CA MET A 77 2.76 5.56 3.26
C MET A 77 3.21 6.59 4.30
N VAL A 78 2.38 7.60 4.58
CA VAL A 78 2.64 8.60 5.62
C VAL A 78 2.64 7.95 7.00
N ASN A 79 1.65 7.10 7.31
CA ASN A 79 1.59 6.39 8.59
C ASN A 79 2.82 5.47 8.78
N ALA A 80 3.19 4.72 7.75
CA ALA A 80 4.41 3.90 7.75
C ALA A 80 5.67 4.76 7.96
N SER A 81 5.75 5.92 7.33
CA SER A 81 6.89 6.82 7.50
C SER A 81 7.03 7.32 8.94
N ILE A 82 5.92 7.67 9.59
CA ILE A 82 5.90 8.14 10.99
C ILE A 82 6.34 7.00 11.92
N TYR A 83 5.85 5.79 11.68
CA TYR A 83 6.19 4.61 12.47
C TYR A 83 7.70 4.30 12.40
N ILE A 84 8.30 4.33 11.20
CA ILE A 84 9.71 4.01 10.98
C ILE A 84 10.63 5.19 11.32
N TRP A 85 10.09 6.37 11.65
CA TRP A 85 10.86 7.59 11.89
C TRP A 85 11.92 7.44 13.00
N LYS A 86 11.55 6.77 14.09
CA LYS A 86 12.46 6.54 15.23
C LYS A 86 13.58 5.55 14.91
N GLU A 87 13.33 4.61 14.00
CA GLU A 87 14.29 3.58 13.61
C GLU A 87 15.23 4.05 12.50
N SER A 88 14.68 4.75 11.49
CA SER A 88 15.46 5.24 10.36
C SER A 88 14.85 6.47 9.70
N ARG A 89 15.38 7.64 10.05
CA ARG A 89 14.98 8.92 9.42
C ARG A 89 15.16 8.89 7.90
N LYS A 90 16.25 8.27 7.39
CA LYS A 90 16.50 8.17 5.94
C LYS A 90 15.39 7.39 5.22
N ARG A 91 14.96 6.24 5.76
CA ARG A 91 13.87 5.44 5.18
C ARG A 91 12.53 6.16 5.28
N SER A 92 12.27 6.83 6.41
CA SER A 92 11.07 7.63 6.59
C SER A 92 10.97 8.80 5.60
N PHE A 93 12.03 9.58 5.42
CA PHE A 93 12.07 10.65 4.42
C PHE A 93 11.93 10.14 2.99
N MET A 94 12.48 8.97 2.68
CA MET A 94 12.32 8.35 1.36
C MET A 94 10.85 7.96 1.10
N LEU A 95 10.16 7.40 2.11
CA LEU A 95 8.73 7.09 2.02
C LEU A 95 7.86 8.34 1.88
N LEU A 96 8.15 9.40 2.65
CA LEU A 96 7.48 10.70 2.51
C LEU A 96 7.71 11.32 1.14
N GLY A 97 8.94 11.24 0.61
CA GLY A 97 9.29 11.70 -0.72
C GLY A 97 8.53 10.94 -1.82
N MET A 98 8.41 9.61 -1.69
CA MET A 98 7.61 8.79 -2.61
C MET A 98 6.12 9.11 -2.52
N ALA A 99 5.58 9.34 -1.31
CA ALA A 99 4.20 9.76 -1.13
C ALA A 99 3.93 11.14 -1.76
N ALA A 100 4.81 12.11 -1.54
CA ALA A 100 4.72 13.44 -2.13
C ALA A 100 4.83 13.41 -3.66
N ALA A 101 5.76 12.62 -4.21
CA ALA A 101 5.90 12.43 -5.65
C ALA A 101 4.65 11.75 -6.24
N GLY A 102 4.13 10.72 -5.57
CA GLY A 102 2.88 10.08 -5.96
C GLY A 102 1.72 11.08 -6.01
N ALA A 103 1.57 11.90 -4.97
CA ALA A 103 0.53 12.94 -4.89
C ALA A 103 0.65 13.98 -6.01
N ALA A 104 1.87 14.43 -6.32
CA ALA A 104 2.13 15.38 -7.40
C ALA A 104 1.81 14.80 -8.79
N ILE A 105 2.19 13.54 -9.04
CA ILE A 105 1.87 12.84 -10.29
C ILE A 105 0.37 12.66 -10.44
N TYR A 106 -0.32 12.29 -9.35
CA TYR A 106 -1.77 12.14 -9.35
C TYR A 106 -2.47 13.46 -9.65
N TYR A 107 -2.05 14.54 -8.99
CA TYR A 107 -2.60 15.86 -9.24
C TYR A 107 -2.43 16.27 -10.70
N TRP A 108 -1.21 16.16 -11.26
CA TRP A 108 -0.93 16.51 -12.65
C TRP A 108 -1.73 15.71 -13.69
N TYR A 109 -2.01 14.44 -13.41
CA TYR A 109 -2.69 13.57 -14.37
C TYR A 109 -4.22 13.75 -14.35
N TYR A 110 -4.78 14.24 -13.25
CA TYR A 110 -6.23 14.32 -13.04
C TYR A 110 -6.77 15.75 -12.89
N PHE A 111 -5.91 16.77 -12.76
CA PHE A 111 -6.25 18.19 -12.69
C PHE A 111 -5.33 19.01 -13.61
#